data_AF-A0A7C1GJY3-F1
#
_entry.id   AF-A0A7C1GJY3-F1
#
_cell.length_a   1.000
_cell.length_b   1.000
_cell.length_c   1.000
_cell.angle_alpha   90.00
_cell.angle_beta   90.00
_cell.angle_gamma   90.00
#
_symmetry.space_group_name_H-M   'P 1'
#
loop_
_entity.id
_entity.type
_entity.pdbx_description
1 polymer ?
#
loop_
_entity_poly.entity_id
_entity_poly.type
_entity_poly.pdbx_seq_one_letter_code
_entity_poly.pdbx_strand_id
1 'polypeptide(L)'
;AMQDDAAVVAVAAARALLQQEDANDDALAILVNGLNVQDEWIRIQAANALDAVGEKARPVVDTLEQAIEEPDNKYVARLACHAVNALLGTNYEAP
;
A
#
# COMPACT_ATOMS: atom_id res chain seq x y z
N ALA A 1 -19.68 6.41 -6.68
CA ALA A 1 -19.32 7.04 -7.96
C ALA A 1 -18.32 8.19 -7.76
N MET A 2 -18.71 9.37 -7.25
CA MET A 2 -17.75 10.50 -7.14
C MET A 2 -16.63 10.32 -6.08
N GLN A 3 -16.88 9.57 -5.00
CA GLN A 3 -15.87 9.30 -3.97
C GLN A 3 -14.85 8.23 -4.41
N ASP A 4 -15.28 7.27 -5.21
CA ASP A 4 -14.42 6.17 -5.69
C ASP A 4 -13.40 6.70 -6.71
N ASP A 5 -13.85 7.56 -7.64
CA ASP A 5 -12.98 8.21 -8.61
C ASP A 5 -11.92 9.10 -7.93
N ALA A 6 -12.30 9.81 -6.87
CA ALA A 6 -11.38 10.66 -6.12
C ALA A 6 -10.32 9.83 -5.38
N ALA A 7 -10.70 8.67 -4.84
CA ALA A 7 -9.79 7.79 -4.12
C ALA A 7 -8.77 7.10 -5.06
N VAL A 8 -9.19 6.68 -6.26
CA VAL A 8 -8.27 6.16 -7.30
C VAL A 8 -7.23 7.22 -7.66
N VAL A 9 -7.67 8.45 -7.93
CA VAL A 9 -6.77 9.56 -8.27
C VAL A 9 -5.83 9.89 -7.12
N ALA A 10 -6.33 9.88 -5.88
CA ALA A 10 -5.52 10.13 -4.69
C ALA A 10 -4.40 9.10 -4.51
N VAL A 11 -4.70 7.81 -4.66
CA VAL A 11 -3.70 6.72 -4.58
C VAL A 11 -2.64 6.88 -5.68
N ALA A 12 -3.06 7.18 -6.92
CA ALA A 12 -2.13 7.39 -8.03
C ALA A 12 -1.22 8.62 -7.79
N ALA A 13 -1.78 9.72 -7.30
CA ALA A 13 -1.05 10.93 -6.97
C ALA A 13 -0.06 10.69 -5.82
N ALA A 14 -0.50 10.02 -4.75
CA ALA A 14 0.35 9.65 -3.62
C ALA A 14 1.54 8.79 -4.05
N ARG A 15 1.32 7.79 -4.92
CA ARG A 15 2.41 6.99 -5.50
C ARG A 15 3.41 7.87 -6.26
N ALA A 16 2.94 8.80 -7.08
CA ALA A 16 3.81 9.68 -7.86
C ALA A 16 4.62 10.63 -6.97
N LEU A 17 4.00 11.18 -5.91
CA LEU A 17 4.66 12.03 -4.92
C LEU A 17 5.78 11.27 -4.19
N LEU A 18 5.53 10.03 -3.80
CA LEU A 18 6.54 9.20 -3.11
C LEU A 18 7.75 8.84 -3.99
N GLN A 19 7.67 9.02 -5.31
CA GLN A 19 8.84 8.85 -6.18
C GLN A 19 9.78 10.07 -6.17
N GLN A 20 9.33 11.21 -5.67
CA GLN A 20 10.15 12.43 -5.58
C GLN A 20 11.12 12.38 -4.39
N GLU A 21 12.24 13.11 -4.45
CA GLU A 21 13.22 13.16 -3.37
C GLU A 21 12.69 13.90 -2.12
N ASP A 22 11.80 14.87 -2.32
CA ASP A 22 11.13 15.69 -1.30
C ASP A 22 9.75 15.17 -0.93
N ALA A 23 9.50 13.87 -1.14
CA ALA A 23 8.25 13.23 -0.81
C ALA A 23 7.83 13.49 0.65
N ASN A 24 6.57 13.90 0.84
CA ASN A 24 5.96 14.12 2.14
C ASN A 24 5.29 12.83 2.66
N ASP A 25 5.38 12.61 3.97
CA ASP A 25 4.71 11.54 4.72
C ASP A 25 3.19 11.51 4.51
N ASP A 26 2.56 12.64 4.17
CA ASP A 26 1.14 12.72 3.81
C ASP A 26 0.76 11.74 2.68
N ALA A 27 1.68 11.50 1.73
CA ALA A 27 1.44 10.56 0.65
C ALA A 27 1.39 9.10 1.15
N LEU A 28 2.18 8.74 2.16
CA LEU A 28 2.08 7.41 2.79
C LEU A 28 0.72 7.24 3.48
N ALA A 29 0.23 8.28 4.16
CA ALA A 29 -1.08 8.24 4.82
C ALA A 29 -2.23 7.99 3.83
N ILE A 30 -2.16 8.57 2.63
CA ILE A 30 -3.14 8.32 1.56
C ILE A 30 -3.12 6.85 1.13
N LEU A 31 -1.93 6.27 0.93
CA LEU A 31 -1.81 4.86 0.55
C LEU A 31 -2.29 3.93 1.66
N VAL A 32 -1.95 4.20 2.92
CA VAL A 32 -2.46 3.44 4.08
C VAL A 32 -3.99 3.49 4.16
N ASN A 33 -4.59 4.66 3.95
CA ASN A 33 -6.05 4.76 3.91
C ASN A 33 -6.63 3.96 2.74
N GLY A 34 -5.96 3.99 1.57
CA GLY A 34 -6.30 3.21 0.40
C GLY A 34 -6.37 1.69 0.64
N LEU A 35 -5.62 1.14 1.61
CA LEU A 35 -5.73 -0.28 1.99
C LEU A 35 -7.06 -0.64 2.67
N ASN A 36 -7.78 0.34 3.22
CA ASN A 36 -8.96 0.12 4.07
C ASN A 36 -10.28 0.57 3.43
N VAL A 37 -10.26 1.02 2.18
CA VAL A 37 -11.48 1.45 1.49
C VAL A 37 -12.31 0.26 1.01
N GLN A 38 -13.60 0.47 0.74
CA GLN A 38 -14.50 -0.61 0.29
C GLN A 38 -14.19 -1.15 -1.10
N ASP A 39 -13.64 -0.33 -1.99
CA ASP A 39 -13.31 -0.73 -3.35
C ASP A 39 -12.03 -1.58 -3.37
N GLU A 40 -12.18 -2.85 -3.79
CA GLU A 40 -11.08 -3.81 -3.89
C GLU A 40 -9.97 -3.35 -4.85
N TRP A 41 -10.34 -2.69 -5.95
CA TRP A 41 -9.36 -2.20 -6.91
C TRP A 41 -8.46 -1.14 -6.29
N ILE A 42 -9.03 -0.24 -5.48
CA ILE A 42 -8.27 0.80 -4.79
C ILE A 42 -7.33 0.19 -3.74
N ARG A 43 -7.80 -0.82 -2.98
CA ARG A 43 -6.94 -1.55 -2.04
C ARG A 43 -5.73 -2.18 -2.73
N ILE A 44 -5.95 -2.81 -3.88
CA ILE A 44 -4.87 -3.41 -4.69
C ILE A 44 -3.90 -2.34 -5.18
N GLN A 45 -4.40 -1.20 -5.69
CA GLN A 45 -3.53 -0.11 -6.16
C GLN A 45 -2.70 0.50 -5.02
N ALA A 46 -3.29 0.64 -3.83
CA ALA A 46 -2.60 1.14 -2.64
C ALA A 46 -1.49 0.17 -2.20
N ALA A 47 -1.78 -1.13 -2.12
CA ALA A 47 -0.80 -2.15 -1.78
C ALA A 47 0.34 -2.22 -2.80
N ASN A 48 0.02 -2.14 -4.09
CA ASN A 48 1.00 -2.12 -5.17
C ASN A 48 1.90 -0.87 -5.09
N ALA A 49 1.30 0.29 -4.79
CA ALA A 49 2.06 1.52 -4.61
C ALA A 49 3.02 1.43 -3.42
N LEU A 50 2.59 0.88 -2.29
CA LEU A 50 3.43 0.69 -1.10
C LEU A 50 4.59 -0.28 -1.37
N ASP A 51 4.34 -1.37 -2.08
CA ASP A 51 5.39 -2.29 -2.53
C ASP A 51 6.40 -1.60 -3.48
N ALA A 52 5.90 -0.84 -4.45
CA ALA A 52 6.74 -0.20 -5.46
C ALA A 52 7.61 0.96 -4.95
N VAL A 53 7.24 1.62 -3.86
CA VAL A 53 8.04 2.73 -3.29
C VAL A 53 9.18 2.24 -2.40
N GLY A 54 9.27 0.94 -2.13
CA GLY A 54 10.40 0.31 -1.44
C GLY A 54 10.64 0.87 -0.04
N GLU A 55 11.89 1.22 0.29
CA GLU A 55 12.30 1.73 1.62
C GLU A 55 11.46 2.90 2.13
N LYS A 56 10.84 3.70 1.26
CA LYS A 56 9.95 4.78 1.68
C LYS A 56 8.67 4.27 2.36
N ALA A 57 8.27 3.02 2.14
CA ALA A 57 7.17 2.36 2.86
C ALA A 57 7.58 1.81 4.23
N ARG A 58 8.86 1.88 4.63
CA ARG A 58 9.31 1.41 5.95
C ARG A 58 8.51 1.97 7.14
N PRO A 59 8.07 3.24 7.16
CA PRO A 59 7.26 3.78 8.26
C PRO A 59 5.91 3.09 8.46
N VAL A 60 5.41 2.33 7.47
CA VAL A 60 4.09 1.69 7.50
C VAL A 60 4.16 0.16 7.47
N VAL A 61 5.31 -0.42 7.85
CA VAL A 61 5.51 -1.88 7.93
C VAL A 61 4.43 -2.56 8.79
N ASP A 62 4.13 -2.03 9.97
CA ASP A 62 3.12 -2.61 10.86
C ASP A 62 1.73 -2.66 10.19
N THR A 63 1.42 -1.70 9.33
CA THR A 63 0.17 -1.71 8.54
C THR A 63 0.21 -2.75 7.43
N LEU A 64 1.35 -2.92 6.77
CA LEU A 64 1.53 -3.96 5.76
C LEU A 64 1.41 -5.35 6.38
N GLU A 65 1.98 -5.58 7.57
CA GLU A 65 1.84 -6.85 8.29
C GLU A 65 0.38 -7.16 8.60
N GLN A 66 -0.41 -6.18 9.06
CA GLN A 66 -1.85 -6.35 9.27
C GLN A 66 -2.59 -6.72 7.97
N ALA A 67 -2.20 -6.11 6.85
CA ALA A 67 -2.80 -6.39 5.54
C ALA A 67 -2.49 -7.81 5.01
N ILE A 68 -1.43 -8.47 5.50
CA ILE A 68 -1.14 -9.87 5.19
C ILE A 68 -2.16 -10.80 5.85
N GLU A 69 -2.62 -10.46 7.06
CA GLU A 69 -3.53 -11.29 7.85
C GLU A 69 -4.99 -11.16 7.41
N GLU A 70 -5.31 -10.25 6.48
CA GLU A 70 -6.68 -10.00 6.03
C GLU A 70 -7.16 -11.07 5.01
N PRO A 71 -8.13 -11.92 5.35
CA PRO A 71 -8.47 -13.11 4.54
C PRO A 71 -9.20 -12.78 3.23
N ASP A 72 -9.88 -11.65 3.18
CA ASP A 72 -10.75 -11.28 2.05
C ASP A 72 -9.99 -10.64 0.88
N ASN A 73 -8.70 -10.30 1.06
CA ASN A 73 -7.92 -9.55 0.06
C ASN A 73 -6.61 -10.27 -0.32
N LYS A 74 -6.70 -11.47 -0.88
CA LYS A 74 -5.53 -12.31 -1.25
C LYS A 74 -4.47 -11.59 -2.09
N TYR A 75 -4.89 -10.70 -3.00
CA TYR A 75 -3.94 -9.91 -3.81
C TYR A 75 -3.22 -8.84 -3.00
N VAL A 76 -3.93 -8.16 -2.09
CA VAL A 76 -3.34 -7.18 -1.16
C VAL A 76 -2.37 -7.89 -0.23
N ALA A 77 -2.77 -9.02 0.35
CA ALA A 77 -1.92 -9.80 1.26
C ALA A 77 -0.61 -10.26 0.59
N ARG A 78 -0.66 -10.64 -0.70
CA ARG A 78 0.56 -11.00 -1.46
C ARG A 78 1.50 -9.82 -1.68
N LEU A 79 0.95 -8.67 -2.07
CA LEU A 79 1.75 -7.46 -2.29
C LEU A 79 2.34 -6.95 -0.97
N ALA A 80 1.54 -6.94 0.10
CA ALA A 80 2.00 -6.57 1.43
C ALA A 80 3.08 -7.51 1.94
N CYS A 81 2.92 -8.83 1.76
CA CYS A 81 3.92 -9.83 2.11
C CYS A 81 5.24 -9.63 1.35
N HIS A 82 5.17 -9.37 0.04
CA HIS A 82 6.36 -9.05 -0.75
C HIS A 82 7.06 -7.78 -0.24
N ALA A 83 6.30 -6.71 0.00
CA ALA A 83 6.82 -5.45 0.52
C ALA A 83 7.51 -5.62 1.90
N VAL A 84 6.86 -6.32 2.83
CA VAL A 84 7.41 -6.62 4.17
C VAL A 84 8.69 -7.45 4.03
N ASN A 85 8.72 -8.48 3.18
CA ASN A 85 9.92 -9.27 2.93
C ASN A 85 11.07 -8.43 2.38
N ALA A 86 10.79 -7.54 1.43
CA ALA A 86 11.79 -6.64 0.87
C ALA A 86 12.33 -5.65 1.92
N LEU A 87 11.45 -5.13 2.79
CA LEU A 87 11.80 -4.14 3.81
C LEU A 87 12.53 -4.76 5.02
N LEU A 88 12.15 -5.96 5.44
CA LEU A 88 12.69 -6.58 6.65
C LEU A 88 13.75 -7.65 6.36
N GLY A 89 13.95 -8.03 5.09
CA GLY A 89 14.81 -9.14 4.71
C GLY A 89 14.28 -10.49 5.21
N THR A 90 12.96 -10.61 5.30
CA THR A 90 12.25 -11.81 5.77
C THR A 90 11.78 -12.68 4.60
N ASN A 91 11.29 -13.88 4.89
CA ASN A 91 10.70 -14.81 3.92
C ASN A 91 9.30 -15.27 4.38
N TYR A 92 8.44 -14.32 4.71
CA TYR A 92 7.02 -14.61 4.92
C TYR A 92 6.44 -15.27 3.67
N GLU A 93 5.69 -16.35 3.86
CA GLU A 93 4.90 -16.95 2.77
C GLU A 93 3.56 -16.21 2.70
N ALA A 94 3.22 -15.70 1.53
CA ALA A 94 1.93 -15.06 1.33
C ALA A 94 0.80 -16.11 1.42
N PRO A 95 -0.38 -15.74 1.95
CA PRO A 95 -1.55 -16.63 2.01
C PRO A 95 -2.17 -16.96 0.62
#